data_AF-B6H6V5-F1
#
_entry.id   AF-B6H6V5-F1
#
_cell.length_a   1.000
_cell.length_b   1.000
_cell.length_c   1.000
_cell.angle_alpha   90.00
_cell.angle_beta   90.00
_cell.angle_gamma   90.00
#
_symmetry.space_group_name_H-M   'P 1'
#
loop_
_entity.id
_entity.type
_entity.pdbx_description
1 polymer ?
#
loop_
_entity_poly.entity_id
_entity_poly.type
_entity_poly.pdbx_seq_one_letter_code
_entity_poly.pdbx_strand_id
1 'polypeptide(L)'
;MGAEYCPVDDDGNYIQVDTIVASGDAALVVHREDMAIKMAIVYRHYTLEQAEENRGIIRREQEVWRRIQPDFNTPVQGIIQCLGLRGDTIEMRYMPGGTLLKWLQHRARPSIQLQKRWFRQLAIGLHNLHQHRVIHGDILSRNILMDGSLNVAICDLGASSLMPMDTVMADAVDAYNCSIWTDLCQLGLVFYDIATGRTTGISLYDNGGSDNSVASFPSRDMLPALSKRLWARDIIETCWREGGYGAAGAAGILAKLDKVKAPRRRR
;
A
#
# COMPACT_ATOMS: atom_id res chain seq x y z
N MET A 1 28.25 -13.02 5.56
CA MET A 1 28.18 -11.55 5.49
C MET A 1 28.98 -11.01 6.67
N GLY A 2 29.86 -10.04 6.44
CA GLY A 2 30.61 -9.39 7.53
C GLY A 2 29.69 -8.53 8.40
N ALA A 3 30.08 -8.29 9.66
CA ALA A 3 29.32 -7.49 10.62
C ALA A 3 29.08 -6.04 10.17
N GLU A 4 29.83 -5.53 9.19
CA GLU A 4 29.70 -4.17 8.64
C GLU A 4 28.44 -3.97 7.78
N TYR A 5 27.81 -5.05 7.32
CA TYR A 5 26.61 -5.04 6.50
C TYR A 5 25.33 -5.37 7.29
N CYS A 6 25.41 -5.39 8.62
CA CYS A 6 24.25 -5.57 9.49
C CYS A 6 23.77 -4.20 9.98
N PRO A 7 22.49 -3.84 9.76
CA PRO A 7 21.92 -2.62 10.32
C PRO A 7 22.00 -2.62 11.86
N VAL A 8 22.05 -1.42 12.45
CA VAL A 8 22.04 -1.22 13.89
C VAL A 8 20.76 -0.51 14.34
N ASP A 9 20.36 -0.74 15.58
CA ASP A 9 19.30 0.03 16.25
C ASP A 9 19.83 1.37 16.79
N ASP A 10 18.95 2.15 17.42
CA ASP A 10 19.29 3.47 17.96
C ASP A 10 20.34 3.43 19.08
N ASP A 11 20.51 2.27 19.73
CA ASP A 11 21.55 2.03 20.75
C ASP A 11 22.88 1.53 20.14
N GLY A 12 22.94 1.37 18.80
CA GLY A 12 24.12 0.88 18.08
C GLY A 12 24.33 -0.64 18.14
N ASN A 13 23.32 -1.38 18.61
CA ASN A 13 23.33 -2.84 18.64
C ASN A 13 22.91 -3.39 17.27
N TYR A 14 23.51 -4.50 16.87
CA TYR A 14 23.16 -5.14 15.60
C TYR A 14 21.74 -5.71 15.64
N ILE A 15 20.98 -5.38 14.59
CA ILE A 15 19.66 -5.96 14.36
C ILE A 15 19.84 -7.41 13.91
N GLN A 16 19.14 -8.33 14.57
CA GLN A 16 19.16 -9.74 14.24
C GLN A 16 18.49 -10.00 12.88
N VAL A 17 19.21 -10.62 11.95
CA VAL A 17 18.79 -10.77 10.54
C VAL A 17 17.48 -11.56 10.40
N ASP A 18 17.26 -12.57 11.25
CA ASP A 18 16.05 -13.40 11.28
C ASP A 18 14.80 -12.63 11.74
N THR A 19 14.97 -11.48 12.40
CA THR A 19 13.85 -10.60 12.78
C THR A 19 13.43 -9.67 11.65
N ILE A 20 14.26 -9.48 10.61
CA ILE A 20 13.97 -8.56 9.50
C ILE A 20 12.94 -9.21 8.56
N VAL A 21 11.76 -8.59 8.45
CA VAL A 21 10.66 -9.09 7.61
C VAL A 21 10.53 -8.33 6.28
N ALA A 22 11.10 -7.12 6.21
CA ALA A 22 11.21 -6.34 4.98
C ALA A 22 12.41 -5.38 5.06
N SER A 23 12.98 -5.05 3.90
CA SER A 23 14.01 -4.03 3.74
C SER A 23 13.76 -3.30 2.41
N GLY A 24 13.88 -1.98 2.43
CA GLY A 24 13.94 -1.13 1.25
C GLY A 24 15.28 -0.39 1.20
N ASP A 25 15.30 0.77 0.54
CA ASP A 25 16.52 1.55 0.34
C ASP A 25 16.94 2.33 1.60
N ALA A 26 15.97 2.93 2.29
CA ALA A 26 16.20 3.79 3.46
C ALA A 26 15.64 3.22 4.77
N ALA A 27 14.78 2.21 4.71
CA ALA A 27 14.06 1.69 5.86
C ALA A 27 14.01 0.16 5.85
N LEU A 28 14.00 -0.43 7.05
CA LEU A 28 13.74 -1.85 7.26
C LEU A 28 12.57 -2.02 8.23
N VAL A 29 12.00 -3.22 8.23
CA VAL A 29 10.95 -3.61 9.17
C VAL A 29 11.41 -4.84 9.93
N VAL A 30 11.45 -4.74 11.26
CA VAL A 30 11.70 -5.86 12.15
C VAL A 30 10.41 -6.36 12.77
N HIS A 31 10.34 -7.66 12.99
CA HIS A 31 9.27 -8.30 13.75
C HIS A 31 9.72 -8.50 15.20
N ARG A 32 8.91 -8.00 16.15
CA ARG A 32 9.08 -8.22 17.58
C ARG A 32 7.72 -8.55 18.20
N GLU A 33 7.58 -9.77 18.71
CA GLU A 33 6.33 -10.27 19.32
C GLU A 33 5.12 -10.15 18.37
N ASP A 34 4.15 -9.28 18.67
CA ASP A 34 2.97 -9.02 17.84
C ASP A 34 3.09 -7.72 17.03
N MET A 35 4.30 -7.17 16.92
CA MET A 35 4.59 -5.88 16.27
C MET A 35 5.53 -5.99 15.09
N ALA A 36 5.28 -5.17 14.08
CA ALA A 36 6.20 -4.84 13.01
C ALA A 36 6.71 -3.41 13.24
N ILE A 37 8.01 -3.24 13.44
CA ILE A 37 8.63 -1.94 13.71
C ILE A 37 9.39 -1.52 12.47
N LYS A 38 8.93 -0.44 11.81
CA LYS A 38 9.63 0.19 10.70
C LYS A 38 10.61 1.22 11.25
N MET A 39 11.85 1.17 10.79
CA MET A 39 12.93 2.06 11.24
C MET A 39 13.93 2.33 10.11
N ALA A 40 14.70 3.40 10.27
CA ALA A 40 15.74 3.77 9.32
C ALA A 40 16.83 2.69 9.23
N ILE A 41 17.34 2.45 8.03
CA ILE A 41 18.55 1.63 7.85
C ILE A 41 19.74 2.50 8.27
N VAL A 42 20.47 2.03 9.27
CA VAL A 42 21.72 2.65 9.72
C VAL A 42 22.77 1.56 9.84
N TYR A 43 23.93 1.74 9.20
CA TYR A 43 25.09 0.88 9.39
C TYR A 43 26.15 1.62 10.22
N ARG A 44 27.02 0.88 10.91
CA ARG A 44 28.09 1.50 11.73
C ARG A 44 29.04 2.41 10.96
N HIS A 45 29.18 2.19 9.66
CA HIS A 45 30.05 2.98 8.78
C HIS A 45 29.33 4.19 8.16
N TYR A 46 28.03 4.37 8.41
CA TYR A 46 27.30 5.55 7.94
C TYR A 46 27.80 6.81 8.66
N THR A 47 27.86 7.91 7.92
CA THR A 47 28.00 9.23 8.54
C THR A 47 26.72 9.61 9.27
N LEU A 48 26.82 10.60 10.18
CA LEU A 48 25.64 11.15 10.84
C LEU A 48 24.61 11.69 9.83
N GLU A 49 25.09 12.28 8.74
CA GLU A 49 24.25 12.82 7.66
C GLU A 49 23.46 11.72 6.96
N GLN A 50 24.12 10.63 6.54
CA GLN A 50 23.45 9.49 5.89
C GLN A 50 22.39 8.84 6.80
N ALA A 51 22.72 8.67 8.09
CA ALA A 51 21.77 8.13 9.05
C ALA A 51 20.57 9.07 9.24
N GLU A 52 20.81 10.39 9.27
CA GLU A 52 19.79 11.41 9.43
C GLU A 52 18.88 11.55 8.20
N GLU A 53 19.40 11.38 6.99
CA GLU A 53 18.59 11.32 5.76
C GLU A 53 17.56 10.18 5.83
N ASN A 54 18.01 8.97 6.19
CA ASN A 54 17.12 7.81 6.34
C ASN A 54 16.10 8.00 7.47
N ARG A 55 16.52 8.57 8.61
CA ARG A 55 15.60 8.92 9.71
C ARG A 55 14.58 9.97 9.29
N GLY A 56 15.00 10.96 8.49
CA GLY A 56 14.13 11.97 7.90
C GLY A 56 13.00 11.37 7.06
N ILE A 57 13.28 10.28 6.32
CA ILE A 57 12.25 9.55 5.56
C ILE A 57 11.23 8.91 6.51
N ILE A 58 11.66 8.29 7.61
CA ILE A 58 10.73 7.73 8.60
C ILE A 58 9.87 8.83 9.23
N ARG A 59 10.48 9.97 9.62
CA ARG A 59 9.73 11.10 10.21
C ARG A 59 8.70 11.69 9.24
N ARG A 60 8.99 11.74 7.94
CA ARG A 60 8.00 12.17 6.93
C ARG A 60 6.80 11.22 6.88
N GLU A 61 7.04 9.91 6.88
CA GLU A 61 5.95 8.92 6.92
C GLU A 61 5.15 8.99 8.23
N GLN A 62 5.80 9.27 9.37
CA GLN A 62 5.14 9.50 10.65
C GLN A 62 4.09 10.62 10.58
N GLU A 63 4.32 11.69 9.80
CA GLU A 63 3.31 12.75 9.64
C GLU A 63 2.03 12.24 8.97
N VAL A 64 2.15 11.29 8.04
CA VAL A 64 1.00 10.65 7.42
C VAL A 64 0.22 9.85 8.47
N TRP A 65 0.92 9.09 9.32
CA TRP A 65 0.30 8.35 10.43
C TRP A 65 -0.43 9.26 11.42
N ARG A 66 0.17 10.40 11.79
CA ARG A 66 -0.47 11.40 12.66
C ARG A 66 -1.73 11.99 12.03
N ARG A 67 -1.76 12.15 10.70
CA ARG A 67 -2.95 12.64 9.98
C ARG A 67 -4.09 11.63 9.95
N ILE A 68 -3.80 10.38 9.63
CA ILE A 68 -4.86 9.38 9.38
C ILE A 68 -5.33 8.69 10.66
N GLN A 69 -4.46 8.57 11.67
CA GLN A 69 -4.76 7.86 12.92
C GLN A 69 -4.27 8.68 14.13
N PRO A 70 -4.88 9.84 14.42
CA PRO A 70 -4.45 10.70 15.53
C PRO A 70 -4.60 10.07 16.92
N ASP A 71 -5.49 9.07 17.06
CA ASP A 71 -5.57 8.19 18.23
C ASP A 71 -5.24 6.75 17.81
N PHE A 72 -4.09 6.24 18.27
CA PHE A 72 -3.63 4.91 17.88
C PHE A 72 -4.45 3.74 18.45
N ASN A 73 -5.37 4.02 19.39
CA ASN A 73 -6.34 3.04 19.89
C ASN A 73 -7.57 2.89 18.98
N THR A 74 -7.74 3.78 18.00
CA THR A 74 -8.87 3.79 17.07
C THR A 74 -8.36 3.44 15.66
N PRO A 75 -8.40 2.16 15.24
CA PRO A 75 -7.83 1.73 13.96
C PRO A 75 -8.62 2.28 12.77
N VAL A 76 -7.91 2.65 11.71
CA VAL A 76 -8.55 3.05 10.44
C VAL A 76 -8.83 1.82 9.58
N GLN A 77 -10.10 1.60 9.25
CA GLN A 77 -10.49 0.41 8.49
C GLN A 77 -9.80 0.34 7.12
N GLY A 78 -9.24 -0.82 6.79
CA GLY A 78 -8.59 -1.10 5.51
C GLY A 78 -7.14 -0.61 5.41
N ILE A 79 -6.59 -0.02 6.47
CA ILE A 79 -5.19 0.38 6.62
C ILE A 79 -4.60 -0.40 7.80
N ILE A 80 -3.32 -0.77 7.74
CA ILE A 80 -2.65 -1.42 8.87
C ILE A 80 -2.69 -0.52 10.11
N GLN A 81 -2.93 -1.10 11.29
CA GLN A 81 -2.97 -0.31 12.51
C GLN A 81 -1.56 0.08 12.94
N CYS A 82 -1.34 1.40 13.04
CA CYS A 82 -0.22 1.94 13.81
C CYS A 82 -0.51 1.77 15.31
N LEU A 83 0.45 1.28 16.07
CA LEU A 83 0.38 1.08 17.52
C LEU A 83 1.06 2.24 18.27
N GLY A 84 2.02 2.89 17.62
CA GLY A 84 2.77 3.99 18.22
C GLY A 84 3.86 4.52 17.30
N LEU A 85 4.28 5.75 17.60
CA LEU A 85 5.45 6.39 17.01
C LEU A 85 6.45 6.63 18.14
N ARG A 86 7.57 5.91 18.14
CA ARG A 86 8.60 6.02 19.20
C ARG A 86 9.94 6.42 18.58
N GLY A 87 10.44 7.60 18.93
CA GLY A 87 11.61 8.16 18.26
C GLY A 87 11.42 8.18 16.75
N ASP A 88 12.39 7.68 16.01
CA ASP A 88 12.36 7.56 14.54
C ASP A 88 11.91 6.18 14.07
N THR A 89 10.88 5.64 14.74
CA THR A 89 10.26 4.36 14.39
C THR A 89 8.74 4.46 14.25
N ILE A 90 8.17 3.53 13.50
CA ILE A 90 6.73 3.35 13.36
C ILE A 90 6.40 1.92 13.81
N GLU A 91 5.71 1.79 14.93
CA GLU A 91 5.25 0.50 15.45
C GLU A 91 3.88 0.18 14.85
N MET A 92 3.75 -0.94 14.16
CA MET A 92 2.50 -1.39 13.53
C MET A 92 2.13 -2.79 14.04
N ARG A 93 0.84 -3.12 13.96
CA ARG A 93 0.40 -4.51 14.19
C ARG A 93 1.11 -5.45 13.21
N TYR A 94 1.68 -6.55 13.70
CA TYR A 94 2.22 -7.58 12.83
C TYR A 94 1.11 -8.32 12.06
N MET A 95 1.33 -8.55 10.77
CA MET A 95 0.37 -9.18 9.85
C MET A 95 0.93 -10.54 9.39
N PRO A 96 0.63 -11.65 10.11
CA PRO A 96 1.31 -12.93 9.93
C PRO A 96 1.02 -13.63 8.60
N GLY A 97 -0.01 -13.19 7.87
CA GLY A 97 -0.30 -13.68 6.52
C GLY A 97 0.68 -13.16 5.46
N GLY A 98 1.54 -12.20 5.82
CA GLY A 98 2.51 -11.59 4.91
C GLY A 98 1.85 -10.75 3.83
N THR A 99 2.57 -10.51 2.73
CA THR A 99 2.08 -9.68 1.63
C THR A 99 1.16 -10.45 0.69
N LEU A 100 0.17 -9.76 0.13
CA LEU A 100 -0.71 -10.29 -0.92
C LEU A 100 0.10 -10.80 -2.12
N LEU A 101 1.19 -10.10 -2.47
CA LEU A 101 2.12 -10.54 -3.51
C LEU A 101 2.65 -11.97 -3.24
N LYS A 102 3.21 -12.21 -2.05
CA LYS A 102 3.73 -13.54 -1.67
C LYS A 102 2.61 -14.58 -1.67
N TRP A 103 1.43 -14.22 -1.21
CA TRP A 103 0.28 -15.13 -1.22
C TRP A 103 -0.13 -15.54 -2.63
N LEU A 104 -0.20 -14.59 -3.57
CA LEU A 104 -0.58 -14.86 -4.96
C LEU A 104 0.49 -15.68 -5.70
N GLN A 105 1.76 -15.56 -5.32
CA GLN A 105 2.85 -16.36 -5.88
C GLN A 105 2.81 -17.83 -5.43
N HIS A 106 2.39 -18.08 -4.19
CA HIS A 106 2.46 -19.42 -3.58
C HIS A 106 1.13 -20.17 -3.51
N ARG A 107 -0.01 -19.51 -3.76
CA ARG A 107 -1.33 -20.11 -3.61
C ARG A 107 -2.18 -20.01 -4.87
N ALA A 108 -3.17 -20.89 -4.95
CA ALA A 108 -4.17 -20.86 -5.99
C ALA A 108 -5.00 -19.56 -5.92
N ARG A 109 -5.52 -19.14 -7.07
CA ARG A 109 -6.45 -18.02 -7.21
C ARG A 109 -7.54 -18.07 -6.13
N PRO A 110 -7.79 -16.96 -5.39
CA PRO A 110 -8.75 -16.93 -4.30
C PRO A 110 -10.18 -17.17 -4.81
N SER A 111 -11.08 -17.65 -3.94
CA SER A 111 -12.50 -17.78 -4.29
C SER A 111 -13.14 -16.42 -4.58
N ILE A 112 -14.20 -16.37 -5.39
CA ILE A 112 -14.88 -15.10 -5.70
C ILE A 112 -15.37 -14.39 -4.43
N GLN A 113 -15.81 -15.15 -3.41
CA GLN A 113 -16.22 -14.58 -2.13
C GLN A 113 -15.05 -13.87 -1.42
N LEU A 114 -13.88 -14.50 -1.41
CA LEU A 114 -12.68 -13.91 -0.81
C LEU A 114 -12.20 -12.69 -1.62
N GLN A 115 -12.23 -12.77 -2.96
CA GLN A 115 -11.93 -11.64 -3.84
C GLN A 115 -12.84 -10.43 -3.54
N LYS A 116 -14.16 -10.65 -3.43
CA LYS A 116 -15.11 -9.57 -3.08
C LYS A 116 -14.80 -8.96 -1.71
N ARG A 117 -14.43 -9.78 -0.71
CA ARG A 117 -14.06 -9.30 0.62
C ARG A 117 -12.82 -8.41 0.55
N TRP A 118 -11.78 -8.87 -0.15
CA TRP A 118 -10.54 -8.10 -0.32
C TRP A 118 -10.77 -6.80 -1.09
N PHE A 119 -11.52 -6.84 -2.20
CA PHE A 119 -11.87 -5.63 -2.95
C PHE A 119 -12.56 -4.59 -2.06
N ARG A 120 -13.48 -5.03 -1.20
CA ARG A 120 -14.17 -4.15 -0.26
C ARG A 120 -13.21 -3.55 0.76
N GLN A 121 -12.37 -4.37 1.38
CA GLN A 121 -11.40 -3.92 2.40
C GLN A 121 -10.42 -2.88 1.84
N LEU A 122 -9.89 -3.14 0.63
CA LEU A 122 -8.96 -2.22 -0.03
C LEU A 122 -9.64 -0.93 -0.52
N ALA A 123 -10.85 -1.03 -1.06
CA ALA A 123 -11.62 0.16 -1.45
C ALA A 123 -11.97 1.04 -0.23
N ILE A 124 -12.28 0.45 0.92
CA ILE A 124 -12.48 1.18 2.17
C ILE A 124 -11.17 1.84 2.63
N GLY A 125 -10.05 1.10 2.62
CA GLY A 125 -8.74 1.65 3.01
C GLY A 125 -8.34 2.85 2.16
N LEU A 126 -8.47 2.72 0.83
CA LEU A 126 -8.14 3.82 -0.07
C LEU A 126 -9.09 5.01 0.08
N HIS A 127 -10.39 4.75 0.26
CA HIS A 127 -11.34 5.80 0.54
C HIS A 127 -10.97 6.58 1.81
N ASN A 128 -10.57 5.89 2.88
CA ASN A 128 -10.13 6.54 4.13
C ASN A 128 -8.89 7.41 3.90
N LEU A 129 -7.88 6.95 3.16
CA LEU A 129 -6.71 7.77 2.83
C LEU A 129 -7.13 9.07 2.12
N HIS A 130 -7.95 8.96 1.09
CA HIS A 130 -8.41 10.12 0.31
C HIS A 130 -9.28 11.09 1.14
N GLN A 131 -10.08 10.59 2.09
CA GLN A 131 -10.84 11.44 3.02
C GLN A 131 -9.92 12.23 3.97
N HIS A 132 -8.78 11.66 4.37
CA HIS A 132 -7.78 12.33 5.18
C HIS A 132 -6.80 13.19 4.37
N ARG A 133 -7.10 13.42 3.08
CA ARG A 133 -6.27 14.20 2.15
C ARG A 133 -4.87 13.60 1.95
N VAL A 134 -4.81 12.28 1.90
CA VAL A 134 -3.58 11.52 1.63
C VAL A 134 -3.71 10.86 0.27
N ILE A 135 -2.73 11.10 -0.60
CA ILE A 135 -2.51 10.31 -1.83
C ILE A 135 -1.49 9.23 -1.47
N HIS A 136 -1.77 7.97 -1.77
CA HIS A 136 -0.90 6.87 -1.35
C HIS A 136 0.38 6.78 -2.19
N GLY A 137 0.26 6.91 -3.51
CA GLY A 137 1.38 6.89 -4.45
C GLY A 137 1.86 5.49 -4.85
N ASP A 138 1.89 4.53 -3.93
CA ASP A 138 2.44 3.17 -4.21
C ASP A 138 1.49 1.99 -3.89
N ILE A 139 0.27 1.98 -4.45
CA ILE A 139 -0.72 0.91 -4.17
C ILE A 139 -0.43 -0.34 -5.01
N LEU A 140 0.36 -1.26 -4.46
CA LEU A 140 0.71 -2.50 -5.14
C LEU A 140 0.54 -3.72 -4.24
N SER A 141 0.44 -4.91 -4.84
CA SER A 141 0.22 -6.17 -4.10
C SER A 141 1.28 -6.45 -3.03
N ARG A 142 2.48 -5.86 -3.13
CA ARG A 142 3.53 -5.93 -2.09
C ARG A 142 3.21 -5.09 -0.84
N ASN A 143 2.45 -4.01 -1.01
CA ASN A 143 2.04 -3.07 0.03
C ASN A 143 0.63 -3.37 0.56
N ILE A 144 0.14 -4.58 0.30
CA ILE A 144 -1.09 -5.11 0.89
C ILE A 144 -0.69 -6.27 1.82
N LEU A 145 -0.97 -6.14 3.11
CA LEU A 145 -0.67 -7.16 4.12
C LEU A 145 -1.92 -7.94 4.53
N MET A 146 -1.73 -9.16 5.04
CA MET A 146 -2.81 -10.01 5.52
C MET A 146 -2.65 -10.45 6.96
N ASP A 147 -3.76 -10.46 7.70
CA ASP A 147 -3.81 -11.05 9.04
C ASP A 147 -4.02 -12.58 8.98
N GLY A 148 -4.01 -13.23 10.15
CA GLY A 148 -4.25 -14.67 10.28
C GLY A 148 -5.66 -15.11 9.86
N SER A 149 -6.60 -14.18 9.73
CA SER A 149 -7.97 -14.41 9.25
C SER A 149 -8.15 -14.11 7.76
N LEU A 150 -7.06 -13.87 7.04
CA LEU A 150 -7.00 -13.49 5.62
C LEU A 150 -7.67 -12.13 5.32
N ASN A 151 -7.80 -11.23 6.29
CA ASN A 151 -8.22 -9.85 6.00
C ASN A 151 -7.04 -9.09 5.41
N VAL A 152 -7.29 -8.26 4.41
CA VAL A 152 -6.27 -7.43 3.79
C VAL A 152 -6.30 -6.00 4.32
N ALA A 153 -5.14 -5.38 4.41
CA ALA A 153 -4.99 -3.97 4.73
C ALA A 153 -3.88 -3.34 3.88
N ILE A 154 -4.06 -2.07 3.50
CA ILE A 154 -3.03 -1.26 2.86
C ILE A 154 -1.96 -0.93 3.91
N CYS A 155 -0.70 -1.00 3.53
CA CYS A 155 0.44 -0.61 4.35
C CYS A 155 1.44 0.23 3.54
N ASP A 156 2.50 0.67 4.22
CA ASP A 156 3.63 1.41 3.65
C ASP A 156 3.24 2.77 3.08
N LEU A 157 3.30 3.80 3.95
CA LEU A 157 2.93 5.17 3.60
C LEU A 157 4.16 6.02 3.24
N GLY A 158 5.31 5.38 2.99
CA GLY A 158 6.57 6.07 2.73
C GLY A 158 6.58 6.89 1.44
N ALA A 159 5.75 6.52 0.46
CA ALA A 159 5.56 7.25 -0.80
C ALA A 159 4.34 8.19 -0.78
N SER A 160 3.65 8.31 0.35
CA SER A 160 2.40 9.06 0.44
C SER A 160 2.61 10.56 0.54
N SER A 161 1.70 11.32 -0.06
CA SER A 161 1.69 12.78 -0.04
C SER A 161 0.55 13.32 0.82
N LEU A 162 0.86 14.26 1.71
CA LEU A 162 -0.12 15.02 2.48
C LEU A 162 -0.59 16.23 1.68
N MET A 163 -1.88 16.25 1.33
CA MET A 163 -2.52 17.41 0.73
C MET A 163 -3.08 18.35 1.83
N PRO A 164 -3.14 19.67 1.56
CA PRO A 164 -3.85 20.62 2.43
C PRO A 164 -5.31 20.19 2.70
N MET A 165 -5.83 20.48 3.88
CA MET A 165 -7.16 19.97 4.31
C MET A 165 -8.32 20.46 3.44
N ASP A 166 -8.20 21.69 2.92
CA ASP A 166 -9.14 22.36 2.03
C ASP A 166 -9.00 21.94 0.56
N THR A 167 -8.05 21.05 0.25
CA THR A 167 -7.83 20.57 -1.12
C THR A 167 -9.04 19.80 -1.65
N VAL A 168 -9.45 20.17 -2.87
CA VAL A 168 -10.38 19.36 -3.67
C VAL A 168 -9.59 18.21 -4.31
N MET A 169 -9.63 17.04 -3.67
CA MET A 169 -8.78 15.89 -4.04
C MET A 169 -8.95 15.41 -5.48
N ALA A 170 -10.10 15.66 -6.12
CA ALA A 170 -10.36 15.25 -7.51
C ALA A 170 -9.49 15.98 -8.54
N ASP A 171 -9.06 17.21 -8.21
CA ASP A 171 -8.25 18.08 -9.07
C ASP A 171 -6.79 18.14 -8.59
N ALA A 172 -6.48 17.43 -7.51
CA ALA A 172 -5.21 17.51 -6.82
C ALA A 172 -4.18 16.54 -7.42
N VAL A 173 -2.98 17.07 -7.63
CA VAL A 173 -1.79 16.32 -8.05
C VAL A 173 -0.64 16.71 -7.12
N ASP A 174 0.13 15.73 -6.68
CA ASP A 174 1.32 15.97 -5.85
C ASP A 174 2.57 16.24 -6.70
N ALA A 175 3.72 16.41 -6.03
CA ALA A 175 5.00 16.68 -6.69
C ALA A 175 5.49 15.53 -7.59
N TYR A 176 4.95 14.33 -7.42
CA TYR A 176 5.28 13.13 -8.19
C TYR A 176 4.23 12.83 -9.26
N ASN A 177 3.35 13.79 -9.56
CA ASN A 177 2.21 13.65 -10.47
C ASN A 177 1.24 12.53 -10.07
N CYS A 178 1.21 12.16 -8.78
CA CYS A 178 0.24 11.24 -8.24
C CYS A 178 -1.04 11.99 -7.88
N SER A 179 -2.18 11.31 -8.02
CA SER A 179 -3.50 11.81 -7.69
C SER A 179 -4.36 10.68 -7.13
N ILE A 180 -5.59 11.00 -6.71
CA ILE A 180 -6.55 9.95 -6.37
C ILE A 180 -6.83 9.00 -7.55
N TRP A 181 -6.63 9.45 -8.79
CA TRP A 181 -6.85 8.66 -10.00
C TRP A 181 -5.73 7.67 -10.25
N THR A 182 -4.47 8.06 -10.02
CA THR A 182 -3.33 7.14 -10.13
C THR A 182 -3.44 6.04 -9.06
N ASP A 183 -3.81 6.39 -7.83
CA ASP A 183 -4.11 5.44 -6.75
C ASP A 183 -5.22 4.45 -7.16
N LEU A 184 -6.32 4.94 -7.74
CA LEU A 184 -7.42 4.10 -8.21
C LEU A 184 -6.99 3.16 -9.34
N CYS A 185 -6.13 3.63 -10.25
CA CYS A 185 -5.58 2.82 -11.33
C CYS A 185 -4.69 1.68 -10.79
N GLN A 186 -3.81 2.02 -9.85
CA GLN A 186 -2.96 1.06 -9.14
C GLN A 186 -3.79 0.03 -8.36
N LEU A 187 -4.84 0.47 -7.65
CA LEU A 187 -5.79 -0.43 -7.01
C LEU A 187 -6.49 -1.36 -8.02
N GLY A 188 -6.76 -0.86 -9.23
CA GLY A 188 -7.25 -1.66 -10.36
C GLY A 188 -6.29 -2.76 -10.79
N LEU A 189 -4.97 -2.52 -10.77
CA LEU A 189 -3.95 -3.54 -11.00
C LEU A 189 -3.95 -4.59 -9.88
N VAL A 190 -4.05 -4.18 -8.62
CA VAL A 190 -4.17 -5.12 -7.47
C VAL A 190 -5.45 -5.98 -7.61
N PHE A 191 -6.55 -5.37 -8.03
CA PHE A 191 -7.80 -6.09 -8.31
C PHE A 191 -7.66 -7.09 -9.45
N TYR A 192 -6.93 -6.74 -10.50
CA TYR A 192 -6.59 -7.69 -11.57
C TYR A 192 -5.74 -8.86 -11.04
N ASP A 193 -4.72 -8.58 -10.24
CA ASP A 193 -3.84 -9.58 -9.64
C ASP A 193 -4.65 -10.58 -8.80
N ILE A 194 -5.51 -10.08 -7.91
CA ILE A 194 -6.42 -10.88 -7.08
C ILE A 194 -7.38 -11.70 -7.97
N ALA A 195 -7.99 -11.05 -8.96
CA ALA A 195 -9.06 -11.65 -9.74
C ALA A 195 -8.54 -12.66 -10.76
N THR A 196 -7.27 -12.62 -11.13
CA THR A 196 -6.66 -13.55 -12.11
C THR A 196 -5.66 -14.53 -11.48
N GLY A 197 -5.11 -14.20 -10.30
CA GLY A 197 -3.98 -14.91 -9.71
C GLY A 197 -2.66 -14.65 -10.43
N ARG A 198 -2.53 -13.55 -11.18
CA ARG A 198 -1.33 -13.21 -11.97
C ARG A 198 -0.87 -11.80 -11.64
N THR A 199 0.40 -11.66 -11.30
CA THR A 199 1.02 -10.35 -11.06
C THR A 199 1.41 -9.68 -12.38
N THR A 200 1.00 -8.43 -12.57
CA THR A 200 1.27 -7.70 -13.82
C THR A 200 2.67 -7.11 -13.91
N GLY A 201 3.25 -6.68 -12.79
CA GLY A 201 4.53 -5.97 -12.75
C GLY A 201 4.49 -4.58 -13.41
N ILE A 202 3.30 -4.03 -13.68
CA ILE A 202 3.14 -2.72 -14.31
C ILE A 202 3.45 -1.63 -13.28
N SER A 203 4.31 -0.69 -13.66
CA SER A 203 4.61 0.53 -12.92
C SER A 203 3.95 1.74 -13.60
N LEU A 204 3.50 2.71 -12.81
CA LEU A 204 3.05 4.01 -13.33
C LEU A 204 4.19 5.02 -13.45
N TYR A 205 5.35 4.70 -12.90
CA TYR A 205 6.53 5.54 -12.92
C TYR A 205 7.43 5.13 -14.07
N ASP A 206 8.01 6.12 -14.75
CA ASP A 206 8.93 5.88 -15.86
C ASP A 206 10.27 5.34 -15.32
N ASN A 207 10.77 4.25 -15.90
CA ASN A 207 11.98 3.56 -15.44
C ASN A 207 13.27 4.25 -15.94
N GLY A 208 13.22 5.57 -16.21
CA GLY A 208 14.31 6.36 -16.77
C GLY A 208 15.53 6.53 -15.86
N GLY A 209 15.51 5.96 -14.64
CA GLY A 209 16.67 5.85 -13.75
C GLY A 209 17.03 7.15 -13.01
N SER A 210 16.11 8.11 -12.89
CA SER A 210 16.30 9.28 -12.04
C SER A 210 15.37 9.22 -10.82
N ASP A 211 15.85 9.68 -9.66
CA ASP A 211 15.08 9.81 -8.41
C ASP A 211 13.85 10.73 -8.50
N ASN A 212 13.61 11.34 -9.67
CA ASN A 212 12.50 12.25 -9.95
C ASN A 212 11.47 11.65 -10.93
N SER A 213 11.32 10.32 -10.97
CA SER A 213 10.28 9.69 -11.79
C SER A 213 8.90 10.16 -11.36
N VAL A 214 8.14 10.74 -12.29
CA VAL A 214 6.75 11.15 -12.08
C VAL A 214 5.80 10.06 -12.57
N ALA A 215 4.67 9.90 -11.89
CA ALA A 215 3.64 8.98 -12.31
C ALA A 215 2.96 9.47 -13.60
N SER A 216 2.53 8.55 -14.45
CA SER A 216 1.68 8.84 -15.59
C SER A 216 0.47 7.91 -15.60
N PHE A 217 -0.72 8.45 -15.82
CA PHE A 217 -1.90 7.61 -15.97
C PHE A 217 -1.75 6.77 -17.25
N PRO A 218 -1.78 5.43 -17.16
CA PRO A 218 -1.38 4.60 -18.28
C PRO A 218 -2.47 4.58 -19.36
N SER A 219 -2.04 4.57 -20.62
CA SER A 219 -2.93 4.28 -21.73
C SER A 219 -3.45 2.83 -21.64
N ARG A 220 -4.66 2.59 -22.18
CA ARG A 220 -5.34 1.30 -22.02
C ARG A 220 -4.57 0.12 -22.60
N ASP A 221 -3.73 0.33 -23.61
CA ASP A 221 -2.88 -0.67 -24.26
C ASP A 221 -1.70 -1.13 -23.40
N MET A 222 -1.24 -0.31 -22.44
CA MET A 222 -0.26 -0.74 -21.43
C MET A 222 -0.88 -1.64 -20.36
N LEU A 223 -2.21 -1.65 -20.24
CA LEU A 223 -2.93 -2.39 -19.21
C LEU A 223 -3.40 -3.78 -19.70
N PRO A 224 -3.47 -4.78 -18.81
CA PRO A 224 -3.83 -6.14 -19.21
C PRO A 224 -5.21 -6.25 -19.85
N ALA A 225 -5.36 -7.20 -20.77
CA ALA A 225 -6.67 -7.53 -21.34
C ALA A 225 -7.55 -8.24 -20.29
N LEU A 226 -8.81 -7.82 -20.16
CA LEU A 226 -9.77 -8.46 -19.26
C LEU A 226 -10.66 -9.45 -20.01
N SER A 227 -10.73 -10.69 -19.51
CA SER A 227 -11.69 -11.67 -20.01
C SER A 227 -13.13 -11.17 -19.86
N LYS A 228 -13.95 -11.36 -20.90
CA LYS A 228 -15.39 -11.05 -20.86
C LYS A 228 -16.14 -11.79 -19.75
N ARG A 229 -15.59 -12.92 -19.25
CA ARG A 229 -16.18 -13.74 -18.17
C ARG A 229 -15.67 -13.35 -16.78
N LEU A 230 -14.76 -12.38 -16.67
CA LEU A 230 -14.25 -11.93 -15.38
C LEU A 230 -15.35 -11.17 -14.63
N TRP A 231 -15.75 -11.67 -13.46
CA TRP A 231 -16.87 -11.11 -12.69
C TRP A 231 -16.64 -9.65 -12.28
N ALA A 232 -15.39 -9.25 -12.07
CA ALA A 232 -14.98 -7.91 -11.64
C ALA A 232 -14.60 -6.98 -12.81
N ARG A 233 -14.83 -7.40 -14.06
CA ARG A 233 -14.38 -6.66 -15.25
C ARG A 233 -14.76 -5.19 -15.21
N ASP A 234 -16.03 -4.89 -14.95
CA ASP A 234 -16.54 -3.51 -14.94
C ASP A 234 -15.88 -2.65 -13.85
N ILE A 235 -15.60 -3.22 -12.68
CA ILE A 235 -14.93 -2.52 -11.57
C ILE A 235 -13.50 -2.14 -12.00
N ILE A 236 -12.76 -3.11 -12.57
CA ILE A 236 -11.36 -2.93 -12.98
C ILE A 236 -11.26 -1.95 -14.17
N GLU A 237 -12.10 -2.10 -15.22
CA GLU A 237 -12.10 -1.13 -16.34
C GLU A 237 -12.44 0.30 -15.88
N THR A 238 -13.24 0.45 -14.81
CA THR A 238 -13.56 1.78 -14.28
C THR A 238 -12.39 2.38 -13.52
N CYS A 239 -11.60 1.57 -12.79
CA CYS A 239 -10.34 1.99 -12.18
C CYS A 239 -9.32 2.45 -13.24
N TRP A 240 -9.32 1.81 -14.41
CA TRP A 240 -8.42 2.07 -15.54
C TRP A 240 -8.90 3.16 -16.49
N ARG A 241 -9.88 3.97 -16.05
CA ARG A 241 -10.28 5.19 -16.72
C ARG A 241 -10.05 6.33 -15.76
N GLU A 242 -9.22 7.28 -16.17
CA GLU A 242 -9.01 8.50 -15.38
C GLU A 242 -10.35 9.19 -15.13
N GLY A 243 -10.62 9.58 -13.87
CA GLY A 243 -11.92 10.11 -13.48
C GLY A 243 -13.08 9.09 -13.51
N GLY A 244 -12.83 7.80 -13.71
CA GLY A 244 -13.87 6.80 -14.01
C GLY A 244 -14.94 6.60 -12.93
N TYR A 245 -14.63 6.91 -11.67
CA TYR A 245 -15.57 6.91 -10.55
C TYR A 245 -16.14 8.29 -10.22
N GLY A 246 -15.73 9.34 -10.93
CA GLY A 246 -16.13 10.73 -10.69
C GLY A 246 -15.92 11.15 -9.23
N ALA A 247 -16.74 12.09 -8.76
CA ALA A 247 -16.63 12.63 -7.39
C ALA A 247 -16.72 11.58 -6.26
N ALA A 248 -17.23 10.36 -6.54
CA ALA A 248 -17.29 9.29 -5.55
C ALA A 248 -15.92 8.65 -5.26
N GLY A 249 -14.95 8.74 -6.19
CA GLY A 249 -13.63 8.11 -6.05
C GLY A 249 -13.72 6.64 -5.63
N ALA A 250 -12.93 6.24 -4.63
CA ALA A 250 -12.93 4.88 -4.11
C ALA A 250 -14.28 4.39 -3.55
N ALA A 251 -15.17 5.29 -3.06
CA ALA A 251 -16.50 4.89 -2.61
C ALA A 251 -17.38 4.36 -3.77
N GLY A 252 -17.12 4.80 -4.99
CA GLY A 252 -17.79 4.29 -6.19
C GLY A 252 -17.54 2.80 -6.43
N ILE A 253 -16.38 2.27 -6.00
CA ILE A 253 -16.05 0.83 -6.07
C ILE A 253 -17.02 0.04 -5.18
N LEU A 254 -17.29 0.53 -3.96
CA LEU A 254 -18.20 -0.11 -3.01
C LEU A 254 -19.61 -0.22 -3.58
N ALA A 255 -20.11 0.88 -4.17
CA ALA A 255 -21.41 0.90 -4.83
C ALA A 255 -21.51 -0.10 -6.01
N LYS A 256 -20.41 -0.31 -6.75
CA LYS A 256 -20.37 -1.35 -7.79
C LYS A 256 -20.33 -2.75 -7.20
N LEU A 257 -19.52 -2.99 -6.15
CA LEU A 257 -19.43 -4.29 -5.47
C LEU A 257 -20.79 -4.75 -4.93
N ASP A 258 -21.57 -3.85 -4.35
CA ASP A 258 -22.90 -4.16 -3.79
C ASP A 258 -23.90 -4.59 -4.88
N LYS A 259 -23.72 -4.12 -6.12
CA LYS A 259 -24.53 -4.52 -7.28
C LYS A 259 -24.11 -5.86 -7.88
N VAL A 260 -22.91 -6.36 -7.58
CA VAL A 260 -22.45 -7.66 -8.08
C VAL A 260 -23.20 -8.78 -7.36
N LYS A 261 -24.24 -9.32 -8.00
CA LYS A 261 -25.04 -10.44 -7.48
C LYS A 261 -24.15 -11.55 -6.91
N ALA A 262 -24.56 -12.11 -5.77
CA ALA A 262 -23.96 -13.33 -5.24
C ALA A 262 -24.12 -14.46 -6.28
N PRO A 263 -23.12 -15.34 -6.45
CA PRO A 263 -23.30 -16.51 -7.30
C PRO A 263 -24.54 -17.27 -6.83
N ARG A 264 -25.47 -17.54 -7.76
CA ARG A 264 -26.63 -18.39 -7.47
C ARG A 264 -26.09 -19.71 -6.90
N ARG A 265 -26.45 -20.03 -5.64
CA ARG A 265 -26.24 -21.38 -5.11
C ARG A 265 -26.94 -22.32 -6.09
N ARG A 266 -26.18 -23.13 -6.83
CA ARG A 266 -26.74 -24.27 -7.55
C ARG A 266 -27.35 -25.16 -6.47
N ARG A 267 -28.68 -25.26 -6.45
CA ARG A 267 -29.40 -26.30 -5.71
C ARG A 267 -29.16 -27.63 -6.41
#